data_AF-A0A916SXJ0-F1
#
_entry.id   AF-A0A916SXJ0-F1
#
_cell.length_a   1.000
_cell.length_b   1.000
_cell.length_c   1.000
_cell.angle_alpha   90.00
_cell.angle_beta   90.00
_cell.angle_gamma   90.00
#
_symmetry.space_group_name_H-M   'P 1'
#
loop_
_entity.id
_entity.type
_entity.pdbx_description
1 polymer ?
#
loop_
_entity_poly.entity_id
_entity_poly.type
_entity_poly.pdbx_seq_one_letter_code
_entity_poly.pdbx_strand_id
1 'polypeptide(L)'
;MPQNDDARQRDSAAEEESSIDSSADMNGSTDCGDLTDAAASSDPATGLAAVRALRTLADRLEEVQVANARERGWSWQTIADVLQISRQAVHQKYGSTQTRPPRS
;
A
#
# COMPACT_ATOMS: atom_id res chain seq x y z
N MET A 1 -46.38 44.66 27.39
CA MET A 1 -47.11 43.41 27.08
C MET A 1 -46.64 42.94 25.72
N PRO A 2 -46.23 41.68 25.51
CA PRO A 2 -45.93 40.58 26.45
C PRO A 2 -44.44 40.12 26.29
N GLN A 3 -43.70 39.72 27.32
CA GLN A 3 -43.79 38.47 28.09
C GLN A 3 -43.76 37.24 27.18
N ASN A 4 -42.58 36.65 27.07
CA ASN A 4 -42.33 35.39 26.39
C ASN A 4 -42.67 34.27 27.37
N ASP A 5 -43.86 33.70 27.23
CA ASP A 5 -44.35 32.55 27.96
C ASP A 5 -44.69 31.41 26.99
N ASP A 6 -44.58 30.20 27.53
CA ASP A 6 -45.14 28.95 27.05
C ASP A 6 -44.49 28.25 25.84
N ALA A 7 -43.59 27.35 26.21
CA ALA A 7 -43.80 25.92 26.08
C ALA A 7 -44.42 25.43 24.76
N ARG A 8 -43.58 24.75 23.96
CA ARG A 8 -44.05 23.54 23.29
C ARG A 8 -43.06 22.41 23.43
N GLN A 9 -43.52 21.40 24.14
CA GLN A 9 -43.05 20.02 24.10
C GLN A 9 -42.70 19.58 22.68
N ARG A 10 -41.54 18.94 22.54
CA ARG A 10 -41.35 17.85 21.59
C ARG A 10 -40.60 16.73 22.32
N ASP A 11 -41.40 15.93 23.03
CA ASP A 11 -41.16 14.50 23.08
C ASP A 11 -40.98 13.94 21.66
N SER A 12 -40.26 12.82 21.60
CA SER A 12 -40.11 11.90 20.47
C SER A 12 -38.87 12.08 19.60
N ALA A 13 -37.94 11.16 19.88
CA ALA A 13 -37.39 10.21 18.91
C ALA A 13 -36.54 10.79 17.78
N ALA A 14 -35.22 10.78 18.01
CA ALA A 14 -34.27 10.06 17.16
C ALA A 14 -32.85 10.32 17.71
N GLU A 15 -32.53 9.72 18.85
CA GLU A 15 -31.15 9.31 19.09
C GLU A 15 -30.92 8.07 18.22
N GLU A 16 -30.88 8.26 16.90
CA GLU A 16 -30.22 7.31 16.02
C GLU A 16 -28.75 7.64 16.15
N GLU A 17 -28.15 7.03 17.18
CA GLU A 17 -26.71 6.97 17.36
C GLU A 17 -26.12 6.57 16.01
N SER A 18 -25.24 7.45 15.51
CA SER A 18 -24.40 7.17 14.36
C SER A 18 -23.49 6.01 14.75
N SER A 19 -24.03 4.79 14.58
CA SER A 19 -23.29 3.55 14.53
C SER A 19 -22.52 3.59 13.21
N ILE A 20 -21.46 4.40 13.21
CA ILE A 20 -20.35 4.24 12.28
C ILE A 20 -19.76 2.87 12.58
N ASP A 21 -20.34 1.86 11.94
CA ASP A 21 -19.76 0.54 11.78
C ASP A 21 -18.32 0.76 11.35
N SER A 22 -17.42 0.48 12.28
CA SER A 22 -15.99 0.56 12.10
C SER A 22 -15.64 -0.54 11.11
N SER A 23 -15.86 -0.27 9.84
CA SER A 23 -15.38 -1.01 8.68
C SER A 23 -13.86 -0.79 8.57
N ALA A 24 -13.16 -1.23 9.61
CA ALA A 24 -11.71 -1.26 9.74
C ALA A 24 -11.20 -2.67 9.41
N ASP A 25 -11.81 -3.33 8.41
CA ASP A 25 -11.32 -4.58 7.85
C ASP A 25 -10.83 -4.39 6.40
N MET A 26 -10.19 -3.24 6.15
CA MET A 26 -9.26 -3.09 5.02
C MET A 26 -7.81 -3.23 5.51
N ASN A 27 -7.57 -4.02 6.57
CA ASN A 27 -6.21 -4.36 6.99
C ASN A 27 -5.71 -5.59 6.22
N GLY A 28 -5.36 -5.36 4.95
CA GLY A 28 -4.69 -6.35 4.09
C GLY A 28 -3.29 -5.94 3.65
N SER A 29 -2.73 -4.88 4.22
CA SER A 29 -1.32 -4.50 4.00
C SER A 29 -0.81 -3.88 5.28
N THR A 30 -0.20 -4.73 6.10
CA THR A 30 0.77 -4.38 7.15
C THR A 30 1.44 -3.04 6.84
N ASP A 31 1.28 -2.05 7.71
CA ASP A 31 1.94 -0.76 7.52
C ASP A 31 3.46 -0.97 7.45
N CYS A 32 4.13 -0.16 6.62
CA CYS A 32 5.58 -0.28 6.44
C CYS A 32 6.34 -0.08 7.77
N GLY A 33 5.79 0.77 8.66
CA GLY A 33 6.29 0.98 10.02
C GLY A 33 6.20 -0.29 10.86
N ASP A 34 5.03 -0.93 10.90
CA ASP A 34 4.83 -2.19 11.63
C ASP A 34 5.77 -3.31 11.15
N LEU A 35 6.02 -3.38 9.84
CA LEU A 35 6.98 -4.33 9.27
C LEU A 35 8.42 -4.03 9.65
N THR A 36 8.78 -2.75 9.81
CA THR A 36 10.13 -2.34 10.22
C THR A 36 10.38 -2.71 11.67
N ASP A 37 9.41 -2.45 12.56
CA ASP A 37 9.49 -2.82 13.96
C ASP A 37 9.49 -4.35 14.15
N ALA A 38 8.65 -5.07 13.39
CA ALA A 38 8.63 -6.53 13.40
C ALA A 38 9.95 -7.14 12.88
N ALA A 39 10.61 -6.51 11.91
CA ALA A 39 11.92 -6.94 11.41
C ALA A 39 13.05 -6.78 12.46
N ALA A 40 12.89 -5.84 13.40
CA ALA A 40 13.80 -5.63 14.53
C ALA A 40 13.46 -6.53 15.75
N SER A 41 12.44 -7.38 15.65
CA SER A 41 12.04 -8.28 16.74
C SER A 41 13.18 -9.22 17.14
N SER A 42 13.26 -9.51 18.45
CA SER A 42 14.17 -10.52 18.99
C SER A 42 13.76 -11.95 18.65
N ASP A 43 12.51 -12.15 18.22
CA ASP A 43 12.05 -13.44 17.71
C ASP A 43 12.44 -13.59 16.23
N PRO A 44 13.31 -14.56 15.88
CA PRO A 44 13.81 -14.71 14.51
C PRO A 44 12.72 -15.10 13.52
N ALA A 45 11.66 -15.81 13.94
CA ALA A 45 10.56 -16.16 13.05
C ALA A 45 9.77 -14.92 12.61
N THR A 46 9.45 -14.05 13.57
CA THR A 46 8.79 -12.76 13.34
C THR A 46 9.65 -11.86 12.46
N GLY A 47 10.94 -11.72 12.79
CA GLY A 47 11.87 -10.89 12.03
C GLY A 47 11.99 -11.34 10.57
N LEU A 48 12.15 -12.65 10.32
CA LEU A 48 12.26 -13.18 8.96
C LEU A 48 10.95 -13.05 8.16
N ALA A 49 9.80 -13.21 8.82
CA ALA A 49 8.50 -12.99 8.18
C ALA A 49 8.34 -11.53 7.73
N ALA A 50 8.71 -10.58 8.59
CA ALA A 50 8.68 -9.15 8.28
C ALA A 50 9.67 -8.78 7.16
N VAL A 51 10.90 -9.29 7.20
CA VAL A 51 11.89 -9.09 6.12
C VAL A 51 11.38 -9.64 4.79
N ARG A 52 10.71 -10.80 4.78
CA ARG A 52 10.08 -11.34 3.56
C ARG A 52 8.98 -10.42 3.02
N ALA A 53 8.15 -9.88 3.89
CA ALA A 53 7.10 -8.93 3.51
C ALA A 53 7.69 -7.63 2.94
N LEU A 54 8.72 -7.07 3.58
CA LEU A 54 9.44 -5.89 3.11
C LEU A 54 10.08 -6.13 1.73
N ARG A 55 10.71 -7.28 1.50
CA ARG A 55 11.25 -7.64 0.18
C ARG A 55 10.17 -7.69 -0.88
N THR A 56 9.02 -8.28 -0.56
CA THR A 56 7.88 -8.35 -1.49
C THR A 56 7.36 -6.94 -1.84
N LEU A 57 7.28 -6.06 -0.85
CA LEU A 57 6.89 -4.67 -1.05
C LEU A 57 7.92 -3.91 -1.89
N ALA A 58 9.21 -4.06 -1.58
CA ALA A 58 10.30 -3.45 -2.31
C ALA A 58 10.32 -3.89 -3.77
N ASP A 59 10.12 -5.18 -4.05
CA ASP A 59 10.02 -5.72 -5.41
C ASP A 59 8.90 -5.05 -6.21
N ARG A 60 7.70 -4.93 -5.63
CA ARG A 60 6.55 -4.27 -6.29
C ARG A 60 6.83 -2.79 -6.57
N LEU A 61 7.42 -2.08 -5.61
CA LEU A 61 7.79 -0.67 -5.80
C LEU A 61 8.87 -0.51 -6.87
N GLU A 62 9.85 -1.41 -6.92
CA GLU A 62 10.85 -1.44 -7.98
C GLU A 62 10.20 -1.56 -9.35
N GLU A 63 9.24 -2.48 -9.53
CA GLU A 63 8.52 -2.64 -10.79
C GLU A 63 7.81 -1.36 -11.24
N VAL A 64 7.10 -0.69 -10.33
CA VAL A 64 6.44 0.59 -10.60
C VAL A 64 7.46 1.66 -11.01
N GLN A 65 8.57 1.76 -10.28
CA GLN A 65 9.58 2.78 -10.54
C GLN A 65 10.37 2.52 -11.83
N VAL A 66 10.62 1.26 -12.17
CA VAL A 66 11.22 0.87 -13.45
C VAL A 66 10.30 1.25 -14.60
N ALA A 67 8.99 0.96 -14.51
CA ALA A 67 8.03 1.37 -15.52
C ALA A 67 8.01 2.91 -15.70
N ASN A 68 7.93 3.65 -14.58
CA ASN A 68 7.99 5.12 -14.59
C ASN A 68 9.28 5.66 -15.22
N ALA A 69 10.44 5.05 -14.93
CA ALA A 69 11.71 5.45 -15.51
C ALA A 69 11.75 5.19 -17.03
N ARG A 70 11.22 4.05 -17.47
CA ARG A 70 11.13 3.71 -18.90
C ARG A 70 10.20 4.66 -19.66
N GLU A 71 9.07 5.05 -19.08
CA GLU A 71 8.15 6.06 -19.64
C GLU A 71 8.82 7.44 -19.77
N ARG A 72 9.69 7.79 -18.82
CA ARG A 72 10.52 9.00 -18.85
C ARG A 72 11.71 8.91 -19.81
N GLY A 73 11.81 7.83 -20.58
CA GLY A 73 12.86 7.63 -21.58
C GLY A 73 14.21 7.20 -21.01
N TRP A 74 14.29 6.77 -19.75
CA TRP A 74 15.55 6.33 -19.17
C TRP A 74 16.04 5.05 -19.85
N SER A 75 17.36 4.98 -20.05
CA SER A 75 17.98 3.77 -20.57
C SER A 75 17.99 2.67 -19.51
N TRP A 76 17.90 1.41 -19.96
CA TRP A 76 18.03 0.25 -19.07
C TRP A 76 19.34 0.23 -18.28
N GLN A 77 20.40 0.82 -18.83
CA GLN A 77 21.68 0.95 -18.13
C GLN A 77 21.57 1.92 -16.96
N THR A 78 20.96 3.10 -17.15
CA THR A 78 20.77 4.08 -16.08
C THR A 78 19.94 3.52 -14.93
N ILE A 79 18.89 2.76 -15.25
CA ILE A 79 18.05 2.09 -14.25
C ILE A 79 18.85 1.03 -13.48
N ALA A 80 19.64 0.22 -14.18
CA ALA A 80 20.50 -0.79 -13.57
C ALA A 80 21.57 -0.17 -12.63
N ASP A 81 22.16 0.96 -13.05
CA ASP A 81 23.14 1.71 -12.26
C ASP A 81 22.52 2.21 -10.93
N VAL A 82 21.27 2.72 -10.96
CA VAL A 82 20.56 3.16 -9.73
C VAL A 82 20.22 1.97 -8.82
N LEU A 83 19.77 0.86 -9.40
CA LEU A 83 19.41 -0.35 -8.64
C LEU A 83 20.64 -1.16 -8.18
N GLN A 84 21.86 -0.79 -8.58
CA GLN A 84 23.11 -1.51 -8.28
C GLN A 84 23.06 -3.00 -8.66
N ILE A 85 22.25 -3.35 -9.66
CA ILE A 85 22.14 -4.69 -10.21
C ILE A 85 22.60 -4.68 -11.67
N SER A 86 23.02 -5.85 -12.18
CA SER A 86 23.46 -5.91 -13.57
C SER A 86 22.28 -5.68 -14.53
N ARG A 87 22.55 -5.05 -15.68
CA ARG A 87 21.55 -4.87 -16.76
C ARG A 87 20.90 -6.19 -17.17
N GLN A 88 21.65 -7.30 -17.15
CA GLN A 88 21.12 -8.63 -17.47
C GLN A 88 20.11 -9.10 -16.42
N ALA A 89 20.33 -8.82 -15.13
CA ALA A 89 19.38 -9.13 -14.06
C ALA A 89 18.07 -8.34 -14.22
N VAL A 90 18.14 -7.05 -14.57
CA VAL A 90 16.96 -6.23 -14.90
C VAL A 90 16.23 -6.82 -16.12
N HIS A 91 16.94 -7.08 -17.22
CA HIS A 91 16.31 -7.66 -18.41
C HIS A 91 15.73 -9.07 -18.18
N GLN A 92 16.31 -9.87 -17.29
CA GLN A 92 15.77 -11.20 -16.97
C GLN A 92 14.54 -11.11 -16.07
N LYS A 93 14.54 -10.19 -15.08
CA LYS A 93 13.41 -9.90 -14.19
C LYS A 93 12.22 -9.26 -14.93
N TYR A 94 12.48 -8.33 -15.85
CA TYR A 94 11.46 -7.52 -16.51
C TYR A 94 11.16 -7.91 -17.98
N GLY A 95 12.07 -8.61 -18.66
CA GLY A 95 11.93 -8.97 -20.07
C GLY A 95 11.12 -10.24 -20.33
N SER A 96 10.96 -11.10 -19.33
CA SER A 96 10.20 -12.36 -19.43
C SER A 96 8.67 -12.14 -19.42
N THR A 97 8.20 -11.04 -18.82
CA THR A 97 6.77 -10.70 -18.69
C THR A 97 6.16 -10.04 -19.94
N GLN A 98 6.98 -9.64 -20.93
CA GLN A 98 6.49 -9.14 -22.23
C GLN A 98 6.35 -10.26 -23.28
N THR A 99 5.99 -11.49 -22.87
CA THR A 99 5.43 -12.44 -23.84
C THR A 99 3.99 -12.02 -24.13
N ARG A 100 3.82 -11.18 -25.15
CA ARG A 100 2.52 -10.89 -25.76
C ARG A 100 1.93 -12.21 -26.28
N PRO A 101 0.68 -12.57 -25.96
CA PRO A 101 0.09 -13.81 -26.47
C PRO A 101 0.00 -13.76 -28.01
N PRO A 102 0.24 -14.89 -28.71
CA PRO A 102 0.08 -14.96 -30.15
C PRO A 102 -1.38 -14.66 -30.49
N ARG A 103 -1.59 -13.71 -31.40
CA ARG A 103 -2.92 -13.38 -31.93
C ARG A 103 -3.18 -14.40 -33.04
N SER A 104 -3.97 -15.42 -32.75
CA SER A 104 -4.61 -16.28 -33.75
C SER A 104 -5.94 -15.69 -34.15
#